data_AF-A0A848Y286-F1
#
_entry.id   AF-A0A848Y286-F1
#
_cell.length_a   1.000
_cell.length_b   1.000
_cell.length_c   1.000
_cell.angle_alpha   90.00
_cell.angle_beta   90.00
_cell.angle_gamma   90.00
#
_symmetry.space_group_name_H-M   'P 1'
#
loop_
_entity.id
_entity.type
_entity.pdbx_description
1 polymer ?
#
loop_
_entity_poly.entity_id
_entity_poly.type
_entity_poly.pdbx_seq_one_letter_code
_entity_poly.pdbx_strand_id
1 'polypeptide(L)'
;MERSEAYPYMRRFMNSLDAKVREKLTRYPGRLPEVDVTKMRSFREFDDYFTAPANGFADAEDYWRQASSRFYLDGIRVPTLLVNAQDDPFLSADCFPHDVAEANPHFHLLDTEWGGHVGFMVDRIDGVYWSETVAAEFVERLRHEEGAVRQAA
;
A
#
# COMPACT_ATOMS: atom_id res chain seq x y z
N MET A 1 -7.11 -6.24 7.39
CA MET A 1 -7.18 -5.59 6.06
C MET A 1 -8.49 -4.83 5.82
N GLU A 2 -9.66 -5.27 6.33
CA GLU A 2 -10.91 -4.51 6.08
C GLU A 2 -11.42 -3.74 7.30
N ARG A 3 -11.78 -2.47 7.07
CA ARG A 3 -12.49 -1.63 8.05
C ARG A 3 -13.98 -1.56 7.68
N SER A 4 -14.84 -1.89 8.63
CA SER A 4 -16.31 -1.88 8.44
C SER A 4 -16.88 -0.50 8.12
N GLU A 5 -16.21 0.56 8.59
CA GLU A 5 -16.62 1.96 8.41
C GLU A 5 -16.55 2.43 6.94
N ALA A 6 -15.74 1.78 6.10
CA ALA A 6 -15.58 2.11 4.68
C ALA A 6 -16.50 1.28 3.75
N TYR A 7 -17.50 0.58 4.28
CA TYR A 7 -18.30 -0.39 3.52
C TYR A 7 -18.90 0.11 2.20
N PRO A 8 -19.48 1.34 2.09
CA PRO A 8 -20.00 1.84 0.82
C PRO A 8 -18.91 2.01 -0.25
N TYR A 9 -17.73 2.49 0.17
CA TYR A 9 -16.56 2.61 -0.70
C TYR A 9 -16.08 1.22 -1.12
N MET A 10 -15.94 0.30 -0.16
CA MET A 10 -15.51 -1.07 -0.40
C MET A 10 -16.38 -1.78 -1.41
N ARG A 11 -17.71 -1.70 -1.24
CA ARG A 11 -18.67 -2.29 -2.17
C ARG A 11 -18.52 -1.74 -3.59
N ARG A 12 -18.35 -0.42 -3.73
CA ARG A 12 -18.10 0.20 -5.05
C ARG A 12 -16.77 -0.29 -5.64
N PHE A 13 -15.73 -0.37 -4.83
CA PHE A 13 -14.42 -0.83 -5.25
C PHE A 13 -14.46 -2.28 -5.74
N MET A 14 -15.09 -3.18 -4.97
CA MET A 14 -15.30 -4.57 -5.35
C MET A 14 -16.07 -4.70 -6.67
N ASN A 15 -17.16 -3.94 -6.86
CA ASN A 15 -17.86 -3.92 -8.16
C ASN A 15 -16.96 -3.49 -9.33
N SER A 16 -16.00 -2.59 -9.09
CA SER A 16 -15.04 -2.17 -10.11
C SER A 16 -14.00 -3.26 -10.41
N LEU A 17 -13.59 -4.04 -9.41
CA LEU A 17 -12.71 -5.19 -9.58
C LEU A 17 -13.41 -6.29 -10.36
N ASP A 18 -14.68 -6.60 -10.05
CA ASP A 18 -15.48 -7.57 -10.78
C ASP A 18 -15.53 -7.26 -12.28
N ALA A 19 -15.77 -6.00 -12.63
CA ALA A 19 -15.77 -5.56 -14.03
C ALA A 19 -14.42 -5.82 -14.71
N LYS A 20 -13.31 -5.48 -14.03
CA LYS A 20 -11.94 -5.72 -14.53
C LYS A 20 -11.62 -7.22 -14.66
N VAL A 21 -12.08 -8.05 -13.72
CA VAL A 21 -11.89 -9.51 -13.79
C VAL A 21 -12.64 -10.08 -14.99
N ARG A 22 -13.91 -9.70 -15.20
CA ARG A 22 -14.69 -10.14 -16.36
C ARG A 22 -14.02 -9.75 -17.68
N GLU A 23 -13.50 -8.53 -17.77
CA GLU A 23 -12.75 -8.04 -18.92
C GLU A 23 -11.48 -8.87 -19.16
N LYS A 24 -10.71 -9.15 -18.09
CA LYS A 24 -9.50 -9.98 -18.17
C LYS A 24 -9.81 -11.42 -18.60
N LEU A 25 -10.86 -12.04 -18.06
CA LEU A 25 -11.30 -13.39 -18.47
C LEU A 25 -11.67 -13.45 -19.95
N THR A 26 -12.30 -12.39 -20.47
CA THR A 26 -12.66 -12.28 -21.89
C THR A 26 -11.42 -12.11 -22.78
N ARG A 27 -10.44 -11.31 -22.33
CA ARG A 27 -9.21 -11.03 -23.11
C ARG A 27 -8.19 -12.16 -23.08
N TYR A 28 -8.17 -12.96 -22.01
CA TYR A 28 -7.17 -14.00 -21.78
C TYR A 28 -7.82 -15.36 -21.49
N PRO A 29 -8.59 -15.91 -22.45
CA PRO A 29 -9.31 -17.18 -22.25
C PRO A 29 -8.33 -18.32 -21.94
N GLY A 30 -8.65 -19.14 -20.94
CA GLY A 30 -7.84 -20.29 -20.51
C GLY A 30 -6.50 -19.95 -19.84
N ARG A 31 -6.18 -18.66 -19.63
CA ARG A 31 -4.94 -18.22 -18.96
C ARG A 31 -5.14 -17.75 -17.53
N LEU A 32 -6.39 -17.59 -17.11
CA LEU A 32 -6.79 -17.12 -15.79
C LEU A 32 -7.72 -18.15 -15.17
N PRO A 33 -7.79 -18.23 -13.82
CA PRO A 33 -8.71 -19.13 -13.14
C PRO A 33 -10.15 -18.82 -13.54
N GLU A 34 -10.95 -19.86 -13.74
CA GLU A 34 -12.39 -19.70 -13.82
C GLU A 34 -12.92 -19.32 -12.44
N VAL A 35 -13.56 -18.15 -12.37
CA VAL A 35 -13.99 -17.58 -11.10
C VAL A 35 -15.42 -17.07 -11.17
N ASP A 36 -16.17 -17.33 -10.10
CA ASP A 36 -17.47 -16.70 -9.89
C ASP A 36 -17.25 -15.38 -9.16
N VAL A 37 -17.21 -14.29 -9.91
CA VAL A 37 -16.99 -12.95 -9.36
C VAL A 37 -18.05 -12.53 -8.33
N THR A 38 -19.24 -13.14 -8.34
CA THR A 38 -20.31 -12.78 -7.36
C THR A 38 -19.97 -13.19 -5.92
N LYS A 39 -18.95 -14.03 -5.75
CA LYS A 39 -18.43 -14.50 -4.46
C LYS A 39 -17.32 -13.60 -3.89
N MET A 40 -16.82 -12.62 -4.65
CA MET A 40 -15.71 -11.75 -4.25
C MET A 40 -16.24 -10.46 -3.60
N ARG A 41 -16.69 -10.54 -2.34
CA ARG A 41 -17.32 -9.39 -1.64
C ARG A 41 -16.35 -8.64 -0.73
N SER A 42 -15.19 -9.24 -0.49
CA SER A 42 -14.09 -8.72 0.32
C SER A 42 -12.76 -8.86 -0.44
N PHE A 43 -11.73 -8.14 -0.01
CA PHE A 43 -10.37 -8.34 -0.50
C PHE A 43 -9.87 -9.75 -0.24
N ARG A 44 -10.19 -10.32 0.93
CA ARG A 44 -9.80 -11.69 1.24
C ARG A 44 -10.39 -12.65 0.21
N GLU A 45 -11.69 -12.55 -0.06
CA GLU A 45 -12.33 -13.41 -1.07
C GLU A 45 -11.82 -13.11 -2.48
N PHE A 46 -11.61 -11.86 -2.83
CA PHE A 46 -11.04 -11.50 -4.14
C PHE A 46 -9.65 -12.08 -4.33
N ASP A 47 -8.80 -11.96 -3.31
CA ASP A 47 -7.46 -12.51 -3.36
C ASP A 47 -7.49 -14.04 -3.35
N ASP A 48 -8.37 -14.66 -2.58
CA ASP A 48 -8.50 -16.11 -2.50
C ASP A 48 -8.99 -16.73 -3.82
N TYR A 49 -10.03 -16.14 -4.41
CA TYR A 49 -10.64 -16.69 -5.61
C TYR A 49 -9.95 -16.25 -6.90
N PHE A 50 -9.34 -15.06 -6.95
CA PHE A 50 -8.75 -14.52 -8.18
C PHE A 50 -7.25 -14.27 -8.05
N THR A 51 -6.79 -13.39 -7.15
CA THR A 51 -5.39 -12.95 -7.14
C THR A 51 -4.42 -14.12 -6.89
N ALA A 52 -4.66 -14.92 -5.86
CA ALA A 52 -3.83 -16.05 -5.49
C ALA A 52 -3.73 -17.08 -6.63
N PRO A 53 -4.82 -17.68 -7.13
CA PRO A 53 -4.74 -18.68 -8.19
C PRO A 53 -4.25 -18.11 -9.52
N ALA A 54 -4.56 -16.83 -9.85
CA ALA A 54 -4.06 -16.21 -11.07
C ALA A 54 -2.54 -15.99 -11.06
N ASN A 55 -1.92 -15.93 -9.88
CA ASN A 55 -0.49 -15.70 -9.70
C ASN A 55 0.27 -16.92 -9.12
N GLY A 56 -0.41 -18.06 -8.94
CA GLY A 56 0.21 -19.31 -8.48
C GLY A 56 0.42 -19.42 -6.97
N PHE A 57 -0.28 -18.62 -6.16
CA PHE A 57 -0.34 -18.77 -4.71
C PHE A 57 -1.44 -19.76 -4.29
N ALA A 58 -1.31 -20.35 -3.11
CA ALA A 58 -2.28 -21.34 -2.63
C ALA A 58 -3.64 -20.71 -2.28
N ASP A 59 -3.62 -19.56 -1.60
CA ASP A 59 -4.78 -18.83 -1.09
C ASP A 59 -4.40 -17.37 -0.80
N ALA A 60 -5.36 -16.58 -0.30
CA ALA A 60 -5.12 -15.19 0.06
C ALA A 60 -4.04 -15.02 1.14
N GLU A 61 -3.98 -15.90 2.14
CA GLU A 61 -3.01 -15.79 3.24
C GLU A 61 -1.59 -16.11 2.78
N ASP A 62 -1.45 -17.10 1.91
CA ASP A 62 -0.19 -17.44 1.27
C ASP A 62 0.31 -16.31 0.38
N TYR A 63 -0.59 -15.71 -0.41
CA TYR A 63 -0.29 -14.52 -1.18
C TYR A 63 0.19 -13.38 -0.27
N TRP A 64 -0.55 -13.02 0.78
CA TRP A 64 -0.17 -11.93 1.68
C TRP A 64 1.14 -12.20 2.41
N ARG A 65 1.38 -13.44 2.83
CA ARG A 65 2.63 -13.82 3.50
C ARG A 65 3.84 -13.66 2.58
N GLN A 66 3.73 -14.09 1.32
CA GLN A 66 4.86 -14.07 0.39
C GLN A 66 5.07 -12.70 -0.26
N ALA A 67 3.99 -11.99 -0.57
CA ALA A 67 4.05 -10.73 -1.32
C ALA A 67 4.12 -9.48 -0.43
N SER A 68 3.95 -9.60 0.90
CA SER A 68 4.01 -8.45 1.80
C SER A 68 5.43 -7.95 2.00
N SER A 69 5.60 -6.63 1.90
CA SER A 69 6.85 -5.94 2.24
C SER A 69 7.15 -5.94 3.73
N ARG A 70 6.15 -6.17 4.60
CA ARG A 70 6.27 -6.07 6.07
C ARG A 70 7.46 -6.85 6.62
N PHE A 71 7.73 -8.04 6.07
CA PHE A 71 8.78 -8.94 6.55
C PHE A 71 10.20 -8.51 6.17
N TYR A 72 10.36 -7.42 5.41
CA TYR A 72 11.66 -6.94 4.92
C TYR A 72 12.02 -5.54 5.43
N LEU A 73 11.09 -4.86 6.14
CA LEU A 73 11.26 -3.47 6.56
C LEU A 73 12.39 -3.30 7.60
N ASP A 74 12.59 -4.29 8.47
CA ASP A 74 13.67 -4.32 9.47
C ASP A 74 15.06 -4.43 8.83
N GLY A 75 15.14 -4.98 7.62
CA GLY A 75 16.32 -5.13 6.80
C GLY A 75 16.77 -3.87 6.08
N ILE A 76 15.99 -2.78 6.12
CA ILE A 76 16.34 -1.52 5.46
C ILE A 76 17.63 -0.94 6.08
N ARG A 77 18.59 -0.56 5.21
CA ARG A 77 19.89 0.01 5.59
C ARG A 77 20.17 1.38 4.95
N VAL A 78 19.27 1.85 4.10
CA VAL A 78 19.32 3.18 3.50
C VAL A 78 18.18 4.01 4.07
N PRO A 79 18.38 5.32 4.32
CA PRO A 79 17.31 6.18 4.81
C PRO A 79 16.06 6.07 3.93
N THR A 80 14.95 5.67 4.53
CA THR A 80 13.69 5.38 3.84
C THR A 80 12.54 6.01 4.61
N LEU A 81 11.64 6.68 3.89
CA LEU A 81 10.42 7.24 4.45
C LEU A 81 9.21 6.47 3.93
N LEU A 82 8.42 5.90 4.84
CA LEU A 82 7.08 5.37 4.56
C LEU A 82 6.04 6.41 4.96
N VAL A 83 5.17 6.78 4.02
CA VAL A 83 4.06 7.70 4.26
C VAL A 83 2.74 6.97 4.09
N ASN A 84 1.93 6.92 5.14
CA ASN A 84 0.59 6.30 5.17
C ASN A 84 -0.42 7.26 5.82
N ALA A 85 -1.71 7.00 5.63
CA ALA A 85 -2.78 7.76 6.29
C ALA A 85 -3.65 6.83 7.14
N GLN A 86 -4.01 7.26 8.36
CA GLN A 86 -4.81 6.49 9.32
C GLN A 86 -6.27 6.34 8.87
N ASP A 87 -6.78 7.27 8.07
CA ASP A 87 -8.10 7.21 7.43
C ASP A 87 -8.12 6.42 6.11
N ASP A 88 -7.02 5.75 5.73
CA ASP A 88 -6.99 4.91 4.53
C ASP A 88 -7.97 3.72 4.68
N PRO A 89 -8.94 3.56 3.75
CA PRO A 89 -9.93 2.48 3.82
C PRO A 89 -9.37 1.07 3.56
N PHE A 90 -8.13 0.95 3.08
CA PHE A 90 -7.45 -0.31 2.78
C PHE A 90 -6.48 -0.76 3.88
N LEU A 91 -5.92 0.17 4.64
CA LEU A 91 -4.89 -0.14 5.63
C LEU A 91 -5.54 -0.48 6.98
N SER A 92 -5.20 -1.65 7.52
CA SER A 92 -5.49 -1.98 8.91
C SER A 92 -4.37 -1.51 9.84
N ALA A 93 -4.61 -1.51 11.15
CA ALA A 93 -3.59 -1.15 12.15
C ALA A 93 -2.25 -1.90 11.95
N ASP A 94 -2.30 -3.17 11.54
CA ASP A 94 -1.10 -3.99 11.28
C ASP A 94 -0.25 -3.50 10.08
N CYS A 95 -0.77 -2.58 9.27
CA CYS A 95 -0.06 -1.95 8.16
C CYS A 95 0.81 -0.76 8.60
N PHE A 96 0.79 -0.40 9.88
CA PHE A 96 1.59 0.70 10.46
C PHE A 96 2.73 0.11 11.30
N PRO A 97 3.94 -0.04 10.73
CA PRO A 97 5.08 -0.71 11.36
C PRO A 97 5.82 0.21 12.35
N HIS A 98 5.12 0.71 13.37
CA HIS A 98 5.71 1.59 14.39
C HIS A 98 6.88 0.93 15.12
N ASP A 99 6.75 -0.36 15.43
CA ASP A 99 7.79 -1.18 16.03
C ASP A 99 9.09 -1.19 15.20
N VAL A 100 8.97 -1.31 13.88
CA VAL A 100 10.12 -1.28 12.97
C VAL A 100 10.73 0.12 12.90
N ALA A 101 9.91 1.17 12.86
CA ALA A 101 10.38 2.56 12.80
C ALA A 101 11.10 2.98 14.09
N GLU A 102 10.64 2.50 15.26
CA GLU A 102 11.32 2.73 16.53
C GLU A 102 12.65 1.97 16.62
N ALA A 103 12.72 0.77 16.06
CA ALA A 103 13.91 -0.09 16.16
C ALA A 103 14.99 0.17 15.09
N ASN A 104 14.62 0.69 13.91
CA ASN A 104 15.53 0.87 12.79
C ASN A 104 15.76 2.36 12.46
N PRO A 105 16.96 2.92 12.72
CA PRO A 105 17.23 4.35 12.48
C PRO A 105 17.21 4.76 11.01
N HIS A 106 17.24 3.80 10.08
CA HIS A 106 17.14 4.06 8.64
C HIS A 106 15.70 4.05 8.12
N PHE A 107 14.73 3.68 8.93
CA PHE A 107 13.33 3.57 8.52
C PHE A 107 12.47 4.56 9.29
N HIS A 108 11.86 5.48 8.56
CA HIS A 108 11.02 6.54 9.11
C HIS A 108 9.57 6.29 8.69
N LEU A 109 8.65 6.35 9.65
CA LEU A 109 7.21 6.26 9.41
C LEU A 109 6.59 7.64 9.62
N LEU A 110 5.77 8.06 8.66
CA LEU A 110 4.89 9.23 8.74
C LEU A 110 3.45 8.77 8.49
N ASP A 111 2.69 8.60 9.56
CA ASP A 111 1.28 8.20 9.53
C ASP A 111 0.36 9.40 9.82
N THR A 112 -0.16 10.03 8.77
CA THR A 112 -1.03 11.19 8.93
C THR A 112 -2.43 10.80 9.42
N GLU A 113 -3.10 11.68 10.17
CA GLU A 113 -4.50 11.45 10.55
C GLU A 113 -5.41 11.38 9.33
N TRP A 114 -5.12 12.20 8.31
CA TRP A 114 -5.91 12.33 7.08
C TRP A 114 -5.03 12.24 5.83
N GLY A 115 -5.62 11.71 4.76
CA GLY A 115 -4.97 11.57 3.46
C GLY A 115 -5.61 10.47 2.61
N GLY A 116 -6.34 9.54 3.22
CA GLY A 116 -6.96 8.40 2.54
C GLY A 116 -5.94 7.58 1.75
N HIS A 117 -6.44 6.81 0.77
CA HIS A 117 -5.57 5.94 -0.04
C HIS A 117 -4.74 6.67 -1.11
N VAL A 118 -5.25 7.80 -1.60
CA VAL A 118 -4.67 8.56 -2.73
C VAL A 118 -4.77 10.07 -2.55
N GLY A 119 -5.20 10.52 -1.37
CA GLY A 119 -5.69 11.88 -1.14
C GLY A 119 -4.66 12.80 -0.49
N PHE A 120 -3.36 12.49 -0.56
CA PHE A 120 -2.25 13.38 -0.17
C PHE A 120 -2.16 14.65 -1.04
N MET A 121 -3.29 15.32 -1.29
CA MET A 121 -3.45 16.56 -2.02
C MET A 121 -3.32 17.73 -1.06
N VAL A 122 -2.74 18.83 -1.54
CA VAL A 122 -2.78 20.12 -0.85
C VAL A 122 -3.99 20.93 -1.33
N ASP A 123 -4.43 21.89 -0.53
CA ASP A 123 -5.51 22.85 -0.89
C ASP A 123 -5.17 23.72 -2.11
N ARG A 124 -3.95 23.64 -2.63
CA ARG A 124 -3.49 24.34 -3.82
C ARG A 124 -3.62 23.48 -5.07
N ILE A 125 -4.31 24.02 -6.07
CA ILE A 125 -4.33 23.47 -7.44
C ILE A 125 -3.11 24.02 -8.20
N ASP A 126 -1.91 23.82 -7.68
CA ASP A 126 -0.66 24.06 -8.42
C ASP A 126 -0.05 22.75 -8.98
N GLY A 127 -0.73 21.63 -8.73
CA GLY A 127 -0.41 20.33 -9.32
C GLY A 127 0.66 19.53 -8.58
N VAL A 128 1.10 19.99 -7.40
CA VAL A 128 2.06 19.28 -6.55
C VAL A 128 1.30 18.62 -5.40
N TYR A 129 1.51 17.32 -5.20
CA TYR A 129 0.91 16.60 -4.08
C TYR A 129 1.67 16.91 -2.78
N TRP A 130 0.98 16.86 -1.64
CA TRP A 130 1.61 17.00 -0.33
C TRP A 130 2.71 15.95 -0.13
N SER A 131 2.45 14.71 -0.55
CA SER A 131 3.42 13.61 -0.47
C SER A 131 4.68 13.86 -1.29
N GLU A 132 4.60 14.59 -2.40
CA GLU A 132 5.76 14.97 -3.22
C GLU A 132 6.63 16.00 -2.52
N THR A 133 6.01 16.99 -1.89
CA THR A 133 6.72 17.99 -1.06
C THR A 133 7.45 17.30 0.09
N VAL A 134 6.77 16.41 0.81
CA VAL A 134 7.35 15.64 1.93
C VAL A 134 8.52 14.77 1.47
N ALA A 135 8.38 14.09 0.33
CA ALA A 135 9.46 13.28 -0.23
C ALA A 135 10.68 14.14 -0.60
N ALA A 136 10.48 15.32 -1.18
CA ALA A 136 11.56 16.24 -1.51
C ALA A 136 12.27 16.76 -0.26
N GLU A 137 11.52 17.18 0.76
CA GLU A 137 12.08 17.64 2.05
C GLU A 137 12.89 16.54 2.74
N PHE A 138 12.40 15.30 2.70
CA PHE A 138 13.13 14.14 3.23
C PHE A 138 14.49 13.97 2.56
N VAL A 139 14.53 14.00 1.23
CA VAL A 139 15.77 13.86 0.46
C VAL A 139 16.73 15.01 0.71
N GLU A 140 16.25 16.26 0.73
CA GLU A 140 17.10 17.43 1.00
C GLU A 140 17.70 17.39 2.41
N ARG A 141 16.95 16.96 3.42
CA ARG A 141 17.48 16.78 4.79
C ARG A 141 18.65 15.80 4.82
N LEU A 142 18.53 14.66 4.14
CA LEU A 142 19.62 13.67 4.06
C LEU A 142 20.87 14.25 3.41
N ARG A 143 20.72 15.04 2.33
CA ARG A 143 21.84 15.71 1.65
C ARG A 143 22.57 16.69 2.57
N HIS A 144 21.82 17.43 3.39
CA HIS A 144 22.39 18.37 4.35
C HIS A 144 23.17 17.65 5.46
N GLU A 145 22.64 16.55 6.00
CA GLU A 145 23.31 15.74 7.02
C GLU A 145 24.61 15.12 6.49
N GLU A 146 24.61 14.56 5.27
CA GLU A 146 25.82 14.05 4.62
C GLU A 146 26.88 15.14 4.38
N GLY A 147 26.45 16.33 3.96
CA GLY A 147 27.32 17.48 3.74
C GLY A 147 27.98 17.99 5.01
N ALA A 148 27.23 18.03 6.13
CA ALA A 148 27.74 18.43 7.43
C ALA A 148 28.78 17.44 7.98
N VAL A 149 28.54 16.13 7.84
CA VAL A 149 29.50 15.10 8.25
C VAL A 149 30.80 15.18 7.44
N ARG A 150 30.72 15.44 6.12
CA ARG A 150 31.90 15.58 5.26
C ARG A 150 32.72 16.84 5.52
N GLN A 151 32.12 17.91 6.04
CA GLN A 151 32.84 19.15 6.40
C GLN A 151 33.49 19.08 7.79
N ALA A 152 33.04 18.16 8.65
CA ALA A 152 33.55 17.98 10.00
C ALA A 152 34.66 16.91 10.13
N ALA A 153 34.99 16.21 9.04
CA ALA A 153 36.05 15.19 8.94
C ALA A 153 37.30 15.72 8.23
#